data_AF-A0A3D1J2V1-F1
#
_entry.id   AF-A0A3D1J2V1-F1
#
_cell.length_a   1.000
_cell.length_b   1.000
_cell.length_c   1.000
_cell.angle_alpha   90.00
_cell.angle_beta   90.00
_cell.angle_gamma   90.00
#
_symmetry.space_group_name_H-M   'P 1'
#
loop_
_entity.id
_entity.type
_entity.pdbx_description
1 polymer ?
#
loop_
_entity_poly.entity_id
_entity_poly.type
_entity_poly.pdbx_seq_one_letter_code
_entity_poly.pdbx_strand_id
1 'polypeptide(L)'
;MTSNRSTASASPDSSKQRYGVAARVALGVIGIMASLGVIGALILGFTLAMAYPNLPALDSLTDYRPKIPLRIFTADNVLIGEFGEERRNLVHIKDVPDIMKKAVLAIEDDRFYEHGGVDYWGIVRAALHNAAGGARQGASTITQQVARNFFLSSEQTLKRKIYEVLLAWKIEQSLTKDEILEVYMNQIYLGQRAYG
;
A
#
# COMPACT_ATOMS: atom_id res chain seq x y z
N MET A 1 76.72 -16.20 -47.12
CA MET A 1 76.32 -16.21 -45.70
C MET A 1 75.04 -15.42 -45.58
N THR A 2 73.92 -16.14 -45.53
CA THR A 2 72.55 -15.65 -45.43
C THR A 2 72.09 -15.75 -43.98
N SER A 3 71.59 -14.67 -43.39
CA SER A 3 70.59 -14.72 -42.32
C SER A 3 69.96 -13.33 -42.17
N ASN A 4 68.83 -13.06 -42.80
CA ASN A 4 67.47 -13.34 -42.34
C ASN A 4 67.00 -12.29 -41.30
N ARG A 5 66.21 -11.32 -41.79
CA ARG A 5 65.49 -10.33 -40.99
C ARG A 5 64.36 -11.04 -40.25
N SER A 6 64.43 -11.09 -38.92
CA SER A 6 63.31 -11.49 -38.09
C SER A 6 62.36 -10.29 -37.91
N THR A 7 61.25 -10.31 -38.65
CA THR A 7 60.11 -9.43 -38.38
C THR A 7 59.32 -10.01 -37.22
N ALA A 8 59.51 -9.47 -36.02
CA ALA A 8 58.64 -9.74 -34.89
C ALA A 8 57.25 -9.16 -35.18
N SER A 9 56.28 -10.04 -35.47
CA SER A 9 54.86 -9.68 -35.51
C SER A 9 54.35 -9.52 -34.08
N ALA A 10 54.19 -8.26 -33.65
CA ALA A 10 53.49 -7.96 -32.41
C ALA A 10 52.06 -8.50 -32.50
N SER A 11 51.76 -9.52 -31.69
CA SER A 11 50.40 -10.05 -31.54
C SER A 11 49.53 -8.97 -30.87
N PRO A 12 48.32 -8.67 -31.38
CA PRO A 12 47.48 -7.64 -30.78
C PRO A 12 47.06 -8.07 -29.37
N ASP A 13 47.25 -7.16 -28.43
CA ASP A 13 46.95 -7.27 -27.01
C ASP A 13 45.46 -7.63 -26.78
N SER A 14 45.19 -8.94 -26.64
CA SER A 14 43.84 -9.54 -26.54
C SER A 14 43.09 -9.13 -25.27
N SER A 15 43.78 -8.53 -24.30
CA SER A 15 43.20 -8.03 -23.06
C SER A 15 42.30 -6.81 -23.31
N LYS A 16 42.75 -5.83 -24.10
CA LYS A 16 42.02 -4.59 -24.42
C LYS A 16 40.74 -4.84 -25.23
N GLN A 17 40.75 -5.87 -26.07
CA GLN A 17 39.60 -6.26 -26.89
C GLN A 17 38.46 -6.86 -26.05
N ARG A 18 38.78 -7.60 -24.97
CA ARG A 18 37.81 -8.18 -24.04
C ARG A 18 37.10 -7.14 -23.18
N TYR A 19 37.81 -6.11 -22.71
CA TYR A 19 37.21 -4.99 -21.97
C TYR A 19 36.21 -4.17 -22.82
N GLY A 20 36.46 -4.01 -24.12
CA GLY A 20 35.54 -3.33 -25.05
C GLY A 20 34.24 -4.10 -25.32
N VAL A 21 34.30 -5.43 -25.38
CA VAL A 21 33.10 -6.27 -25.55
C VAL A 21 32.28 -6.31 -24.26
N ALA A 22 32.93 -6.48 -23.09
CA ALA A 22 32.25 -6.46 -21.80
C ALA A 22 31.54 -5.12 -21.53
N ALA A 23 32.18 -3.99 -21.86
CA ALA A 23 31.58 -2.66 -21.73
C ALA A 23 30.37 -2.47 -22.66
N ARG A 24 30.43 -2.97 -23.91
CA ARG A 24 29.30 -2.93 -24.86
C ARG A 24 28.12 -3.79 -24.40
N VAL A 25 28.40 -4.97 -23.84
CA VAL A 25 27.37 -5.84 -23.26
C VAL A 25 26.74 -5.18 -22.04
N ALA A 26 27.54 -4.60 -21.13
CA ALA A 26 27.03 -3.88 -19.96
C ALA A 26 26.16 -2.68 -20.33
N LEU A 27 26.57 -1.86 -21.31
CA LEU A 27 25.78 -0.76 -21.83
C LEU A 27 24.48 -1.23 -22.49
N GLY A 28 24.51 -2.36 -23.22
CA GLY A 28 23.32 -2.98 -23.80
C GLY A 28 22.33 -3.43 -22.72
N VAL A 29 22.81 -4.08 -21.65
CA VAL A 29 21.99 -4.50 -20.50
C VAL A 29 21.37 -3.29 -19.80
N ILE A 30 22.15 -2.23 -19.56
CA ILE A 30 21.64 -0.98 -18.97
C ILE A 30 20.57 -0.34 -19.87
N GLY A 31 20.79 -0.30 -21.18
CA GLY A 31 19.82 0.22 -22.16
C GLY A 31 18.50 -0.58 -22.17
N ILE A 32 18.58 -1.91 -22.09
CA ILE A 32 17.40 -2.79 -21.98
C ILE A 32 16.67 -2.54 -20.67
N MET A 33 17.37 -2.48 -19.54
CA MET A 33 16.77 -2.22 -18.22
C MET A 33 16.11 -0.84 -18.17
N ALA A 34 16.74 0.19 -18.72
CA ALA A 34 16.17 1.52 -18.82
C ALA A 34 14.90 1.53 -19.70
N SER A 35 14.94 0.84 -20.84
CA SER A 35 13.78 0.72 -21.75
C SER A 35 12.61 -0.02 -21.07
N LEU A 36 12.89 -1.11 -20.35
CA LEU A 36 11.89 -1.82 -19.55
C LEU A 36 11.31 -0.95 -18.44
N GLY A 37 12.14 -0.14 -17.78
CA GLY A 37 11.70 0.83 -16.78
C GLY A 37 10.74 1.88 -17.37
N VAL A 38 11.07 2.43 -18.54
CA VAL A 38 10.21 3.40 -19.25
C VAL A 38 8.90 2.74 -19.67
N ILE A 39 8.94 1.54 -20.25
CA ILE A 39 7.73 0.80 -20.63
C ILE A 39 6.86 0.52 -19.40
N GLY A 40 7.46 0.07 -18.29
CA GLY A 40 6.75 -0.15 -17.03
C GLY A 40 6.09 1.13 -16.49
N ALA A 41 6.79 2.25 -16.54
CA ALA A 41 6.25 3.55 -16.13
C ALA A 41 5.10 4.01 -17.03
N LEU A 42 5.18 3.79 -18.34
CA LEU A 42 4.11 4.10 -19.30
C LEU A 42 2.89 3.22 -19.08
N ILE A 43 3.07 1.90 -18.87
CA ILE A 43 1.98 0.99 -18.53
C ILE A 43 1.33 1.42 -17.23
N LEU A 44 2.11 1.69 -16.18
CA LEU A 44 1.58 2.17 -14.92
C LEU A 44 0.81 3.48 -15.10
N GLY A 45 1.39 4.47 -15.78
CA GLY A 45 0.74 5.74 -16.09
C GLY A 45 -0.59 5.56 -16.83
N PHE A 46 -0.63 4.71 -17.85
CA PHE A 46 -1.85 4.40 -18.59
C PHE A 46 -2.90 3.71 -17.70
N THR A 47 -2.50 2.74 -16.87
CA THR A 47 -3.41 2.06 -15.94
C THR A 47 -4.00 3.03 -14.92
N LEU A 48 -3.21 3.96 -14.38
CA LEU A 48 -3.67 4.97 -13.45
C LEU A 48 -4.62 5.97 -14.13
N ALA A 49 -4.30 6.42 -15.34
CA ALA A 49 -5.14 7.33 -16.11
C ALA A 49 -6.51 6.73 -16.45
N MET A 50 -6.58 5.42 -16.69
CA MET A 50 -7.84 4.71 -16.91
C MET A 50 -8.57 4.38 -15.60
N ALA A 51 -7.85 4.10 -14.51
CA ALA A 51 -8.45 3.72 -13.24
C ALA A 51 -9.02 4.92 -12.46
N TYR A 52 -8.34 6.07 -12.50
CA TYR A 52 -8.69 7.24 -11.69
C TYR A 52 -10.11 7.79 -11.96
N PRO A 53 -10.58 7.93 -13.21
CA PRO A 53 -11.95 8.37 -13.50
C PRO A 53 -13.02 7.37 -13.05
N ASN A 54 -12.65 6.10 -12.90
CA ASN A 54 -13.55 5.02 -12.47
C ASN A 54 -13.56 4.81 -10.95
N LEU A 55 -12.92 5.69 -10.18
CA LEU A 55 -12.94 5.61 -8.72
C LEU A 55 -14.32 5.99 -8.18
N PRO A 56 -14.88 5.20 -7.25
CA PRO A 56 -16.15 5.54 -6.61
C PRO A 56 -16.09 6.91 -5.91
N ALA A 57 -17.26 7.51 -5.75
CA ALA A 57 -17.43 8.68 -4.89
C ALA A 57 -17.15 8.31 -3.42
N LEU A 58 -16.70 9.28 -2.63
CA LEU A 58 -16.36 9.07 -1.22
C LEU A 58 -17.52 9.40 -0.27
N ASP A 59 -18.74 9.52 -0.79
CA ASP A 59 -19.93 9.94 -0.03
C ASP A 59 -20.21 9.05 1.19
N SER A 60 -19.86 7.75 1.09
CA SER A 60 -19.99 6.79 2.19
C SER A 60 -19.03 7.04 3.36
N LEU A 61 -17.96 7.82 3.15
CA LEU A 61 -17.01 8.21 4.19
C LEU A 61 -17.27 9.63 4.70
N THR A 62 -17.72 10.55 3.84
CA THR A 62 -18.01 11.94 4.23
C THR A 62 -19.38 12.08 4.92
N ASP A 63 -20.39 11.31 4.51
CA ASP A 63 -21.66 11.13 5.23
C ASP A 63 -21.70 9.69 5.79
N TYR A 64 -20.80 9.41 6.74
CA TYR A 64 -20.68 8.07 7.32
C TYR A 64 -21.90 7.71 8.18
N ARG A 65 -22.78 6.86 7.61
CA ARG A 65 -23.98 6.34 8.28
C ARG A 65 -23.91 4.81 8.41
N PRO A 66 -23.26 4.30 9.47
CA PRO A 66 -23.15 2.87 9.65
C PRO A 66 -24.49 2.21 9.98
N LYS A 67 -24.58 0.90 9.73
CA LYS A 67 -25.70 0.09 10.22
C LYS A 67 -25.64 0.00 11.74
N ILE A 68 -26.64 0.54 12.44
CA ILE A 68 -26.76 0.45 13.90
C ILE A 68 -27.83 -0.59 14.25
N PRO A 69 -27.55 -1.53 15.18
CA PRO A 69 -28.53 -2.54 15.55
C PRO A 69 -29.68 -1.95 16.38
N LEU A 70 -30.86 -2.55 16.26
CA LEU A 70 -32.00 -2.29 17.13
C LEU A 70 -31.73 -2.87 18.51
N ARG A 71 -31.82 -2.04 19.54
CA ARG A 71 -31.68 -2.46 20.94
C ARG A 71 -33.03 -2.38 21.65
N ILE A 72 -33.37 -3.44 22.36
CA ILE A 72 -34.60 -3.53 23.17
C ILE A 72 -34.20 -3.42 24.63
N PHE A 73 -34.79 -2.45 25.33
CA PHE A 73 -34.56 -2.21 26.76
C PHE A 73 -35.84 -2.45 27.55
N THR A 74 -35.69 -2.82 28.82
CA THR A 74 -36.78 -2.80 29.81
C THR A 74 -37.09 -1.37 30.25
N ALA A 75 -38.19 -1.19 31.00
CA ALA A 75 -38.58 0.12 31.54
C ALA A 75 -37.54 0.73 32.49
N ASP A 76 -36.71 -0.11 33.12
CA ASP A 76 -35.57 0.25 33.98
C ASP A 76 -34.23 0.34 33.21
N ASN A 77 -34.28 0.42 31.87
CA ASN A 77 -33.15 0.66 30.98
C ASN A 77 -32.10 -0.48 30.93
N VAL A 78 -32.52 -1.72 31.18
CA VAL A 78 -31.67 -2.92 31.02
C VAL A 78 -31.80 -3.45 29.59
N LEU A 79 -30.67 -3.64 28.91
CA LEU A 79 -30.65 -4.22 27.55
C LEU A 79 -31.04 -5.70 27.60
N ILE A 80 -32.14 -6.06 26.92
CA ILE A 80 -32.66 -7.43 26.87
C ILE A 80 -32.54 -8.09 25.50
N GLY A 81 -32.20 -7.33 24.46
CA GLY A 81 -31.97 -7.89 23.13
C GLY A 81 -31.36 -6.89 22.17
N GLU A 82 -30.57 -7.39 21.22
CA GLU A 82 -29.99 -6.62 20.12
C GLU A 82 -30.22 -7.36 18.79
N PHE A 83 -30.79 -6.66 17.81
CA PHE A 83 -31.16 -7.19 16.49
C PHE A 83 -30.52 -6.35 15.39
N GLY A 84 -29.70 -6.99 14.57
CA GLY A 84 -28.99 -6.38 13.47
C GLY A 84 -27.94 -7.34 12.90
N GLU A 85 -27.52 -7.10 11.66
CA GLU A 85 -26.43 -7.87 11.03
C GLU A 85 -25.09 -7.59 11.73
N GLU A 86 -24.89 -6.34 12.15
CA GLU A 86 -23.65 -5.84 12.74
C GLU A 86 -23.92 -5.32 14.15
N ARG A 87 -23.07 -5.74 15.10
CA ARG A 87 -23.03 -5.19 16.46
C ARG A 87 -22.06 -4.03 16.48
N ARG A 88 -22.58 -2.81 16.53
CA ARG A 88 -21.77 -1.59 16.49
C ARG A 88 -22.27 -0.57 17.50
N ASN A 89 -21.33 0.19 18.05
CA ASN A 89 -21.63 1.45 18.71
C ASN A 89 -20.79 2.54 18.05
N LEU A 90 -21.45 3.56 17.50
CA LEU A 90 -20.74 4.67 16.87
C LEU A 90 -20.06 5.51 17.96
N VAL A 91 -18.74 5.70 17.84
CA VAL A 91 -17.94 6.47 18.79
C VAL A 91 -17.15 7.53 18.03
N HIS A 92 -17.24 8.78 18.46
CA HIS A 92 -16.40 9.83 17.90
C HIS A 92 -14.96 9.68 18.36
N ILE A 93 -13.99 10.03 17.53
CA ILE A 93 -12.57 9.84 17.82
C ILE A 93 -12.09 10.60 19.06
N LYS A 94 -12.75 11.71 19.38
CA LYS A 94 -12.53 12.49 20.61
C LYS A 94 -12.93 11.74 21.88
N ASP A 95 -13.88 10.82 21.78
CA ASP A 95 -14.41 10.03 22.90
C ASP A 95 -13.64 8.70 23.07
N VAL A 96 -12.81 8.34 22.08
CA VAL A 96 -11.92 7.17 22.16
C VAL A 96 -10.74 7.48 23.09
N PRO A 97 -10.48 6.63 24.11
CA PRO A 97 -9.33 6.79 25.00
C PRO A 97 -8.00 6.85 24.24
N ASP A 98 -7.11 7.76 24.64
CA ASP A 98 -5.80 7.94 23.98
C ASP A 98 -4.95 6.67 23.96
N ILE A 99 -5.04 5.85 25.02
CA ILE A 99 -4.33 4.56 25.08
C ILE A 99 -4.82 3.60 23.99
N MET A 100 -6.12 3.62 23.66
CA MET A 100 -6.70 2.78 22.61
C MET A 100 -6.23 3.24 21.24
N LYS A 101 -6.30 4.55 20.96
CA LYS A 101 -5.78 5.13 19.71
C LYS A 101 -4.31 4.74 19.51
N LYS A 102 -3.48 4.93 20.53
CA LYS A 102 -2.05 4.58 20.47
C LYS A 102 -1.81 3.08 20.26
N ALA A 103 -2.59 2.21 20.90
CA ALA A 103 -2.45 0.76 20.75
C ALA A 103 -2.76 0.31 19.31
N VAL A 104 -3.85 0.81 18.72
CA VAL A 104 -4.22 0.52 17.33
C VAL A 104 -3.13 1.02 16.37
N LEU A 105 -2.70 2.27 16.52
CA LEU A 105 -1.66 2.85 15.69
C LEU A 105 -0.33 2.07 15.80
N ALA A 106 0.09 1.69 17.00
CA ALA A 106 1.34 0.95 17.20
C ALA A 106 1.35 -0.43 16.51
N ILE A 107 0.19 -1.05 16.33
CA ILE A 107 0.07 -2.39 15.70
C ILE A 107 -0.15 -2.26 14.19
N GLU A 108 -1.02 -1.34 13.77
CA GLU A 108 -1.51 -1.28 12.40
C GLU A 108 -0.72 -0.29 11.53
N ASP A 109 -0.36 0.86 12.08
CA ASP A 109 0.27 1.95 11.33
C ASP A 109 0.96 2.97 12.28
N ASP A 110 2.19 2.68 12.67
CA ASP A 110 2.92 3.40 13.73
C ASP A 110 3.19 4.87 13.41
N ARG A 111 3.22 5.19 12.12
CA ARG A 111 3.49 6.52 11.57
C ARG A 111 2.30 7.11 10.85
N PHE A 112 1.09 6.64 11.17
CA PHE A 112 -0.15 7.07 10.52
C PHE A 112 -0.27 8.60 10.34
N TYR A 113 0.13 9.37 11.34
CA TYR A 113 0.07 10.84 11.31
C TYR A 113 1.22 11.52 10.54
N GLU A 114 2.26 10.77 10.15
CA GLU A 114 3.47 11.29 9.51
C GLU A 114 3.50 11.10 7.99
N HIS A 115 2.66 10.21 7.45
CA HIS A 115 2.58 9.95 6.01
C HIS A 115 1.18 10.23 5.44
N GLY A 116 1.05 10.26 4.11
CA GLY A 116 -0.26 10.35 3.42
C GLY A 116 -0.95 9.00 3.30
N GLY A 117 -1.77 8.80 2.26
CA GLY A 117 -2.50 7.53 2.09
C GLY A 117 -1.62 6.29 1.92
N VAL A 118 -0.34 6.46 1.58
CA VAL A 118 0.64 5.38 1.45
C VAL A 118 1.92 5.73 2.19
N ASP A 119 2.41 4.79 3.00
CA ASP A 119 3.71 4.90 3.67
C ASP A 119 4.83 4.33 2.78
N TYR A 120 5.45 5.19 1.98
CA TYR A 120 6.57 4.80 1.11
C TYR A 120 7.78 4.28 1.91
N TRP A 121 8.06 4.89 3.06
CA TRP A 121 9.15 4.46 3.93
C TRP A 121 8.84 3.10 4.57
N GLY A 122 7.58 2.85 4.92
CA GLY A 122 7.11 1.58 5.46
C GLY A 122 7.20 0.46 4.43
N ILE A 123 6.89 0.75 3.16
CA ILE A 123 7.07 -0.19 2.05
C ILE A 123 8.54 -0.57 1.88
N VAL A 124 9.45 0.42 1.85
CA VAL A 124 10.89 0.15 1.72
C VAL A 124 11.40 -0.65 2.92
N ARG A 125 11.03 -0.25 4.15
CA ARG A 125 11.39 -0.95 5.39
C ARG A 125 10.92 -2.41 5.36
N ALA A 126 9.65 -2.65 5.04
CA ALA A 126 9.07 -3.99 4.98
C ALA A 126 9.72 -4.82 3.87
N ALA A 127 10.02 -4.24 2.71
CA ALA A 127 10.71 -4.94 1.62
C ALA A 127 12.12 -5.39 2.03
N LEU A 128 12.90 -4.52 2.69
CA LEU A 128 14.23 -4.86 3.20
C LEU A 128 14.16 -5.94 4.29
N HIS A 129 13.21 -5.83 5.23
CA HIS A 129 13.02 -6.82 6.29
C HIS A 129 12.63 -8.20 5.73
N ASN A 130 11.71 -8.23 4.76
CA ASN A 130 11.29 -9.47 4.11
C ASN A 130 12.41 -10.09 3.27
N ALA A 131 13.25 -9.27 2.61
CA ALA A 131 14.42 -9.75 1.87
C ALA A 131 15.52 -10.30 2.78
N ALA A 132 15.64 -9.79 4.01
CA ALA A 132 16.57 -10.27 5.02
C ALA A 132 16.14 -11.60 5.69
N GLY A 133 15.01 -12.20 5.27
CA GLY A 133 14.53 -13.48 5.80
C GLY A 133 13.81 -13.38 7.15
N GLY A 134 13.44 -12.17 7.57
CA GLY A 134 12.62 -11.96 8.78
C GLY A 134 11.18 -12.45 8.62
N ALA A 135 10.41 -12.33 9.71
CA ALA A 135 8.96 -12.53 9.64
C ALA A 135 8.33 -11.58 8.61
N ARG A 136 7.32 -12.06 7.88
CA ARG A 136 6.65 -11.24 6.85
C ARG A 136 6.04 -10.00 7.49
N GLN A 137 6.56 -8.83 7.13
CA GLN A 137 6.03 -7.54 7.55
C GLN A 137 5.09 -6.99 6.46
N GLY A 138 3.91 -6.55 6.88
CA GLY A 138 2.97 -5.80 6.04
C GLY A 138 3.41 -4.35 5.86
N ALA A 139 2.94 -3.71 4.79
CA ALA A 139 3.22 -2.30 4.49
C ALA A 139 1.94 -1.51 4.14
N SER A 140 0.77 -2.02 4.53
CA SER A 140 -0.49 -1.35 4.24
C SER A 140 -0.85 -0.39 5.36
N THR A 141 -1.20 0.85 5.02
CA THR A 141 -1.59 1.91 5.96
C THR A 141 -3.04 1.76 6.39
N ILE A 142 -3.43 2.40 7.50
CA ILE A 142 -4.84 2.45 7.93
C ILE A 142 -5.75 2.98 6.81
N THR A 143 -5.34 4.04 6.11
CA THR A 143 -6.10 4.62 4.99
C THR A 143 -6.31 3.61 3.84
N GLN A 144 -5.31 2.79 3.54
CA GLN A 144 -5.46 1.70 2.58
C GLN A 144 -6.44 0.63 3.07
N GLN A 145 -6.47 0.36 4.37
CA GLN A 145 -7.44 -0.57 4.95
C GLN A 145 -8.87 -0.01 4.86
N VAL A 146 -9.07 1.28 5.15
CA VAL A 146 -10.36 1.97 4.98
C VAL A 146 -10.81 1.88 3.52
N ALA A 147 -9.94 2.24 2.57
CA ALA A 147 -10.25 2.13 1.15
C ALA A 147 -10.70 0.73 0.74
N ARG A 148 -9.98 -0.30 1.22
CA ARG A 148 -10.30 -1.70 0.95
C ARG A 148 -11.63 -2.12 1.54
N ASN A 149 -11.90 -1.76 2.79
CA ASN A 149 -13.08 -2.23 3.51
C ASN A 149 -14.38 -1.58 3.01
N PHE A 150 -14.33 -0.37 2.47
CA PHE A 150 -15.52 0.35 2.00
C PHE A 150 -15.82 0.15 0.51
N PHE A 151 -14.80 0.08 -0.35
CA PHE A 151 -15.00 0.24 -1.79
C PHE A 151 -14.57 -0.95 -2.64
N LEU A 152 -13.81 -1.89 -2.06
CA LEU A 152 -13.19 -2.95 -2.84
C LEU A 152 -13.74 -4.32 -2.44
N SER A 153 -13.83 -5.22 -3.42
CA SER A 153 -14.12 -6.62 -3.16
C SER A 153 -12.97 -7.29 -2.40
N SER A 154 -13.23 -8.43 -1.78
CA SER A 154 -12.23 -9.23 -1.07
C SER A 154 -11.19 -9.91 -1.98
N GLU A 155 -11.31 -9.77 -3.30
CA GLU A 155 -10.44 -10.44 -4.28
C GLU A 155 -9.01 -9.89 -4.28
N GLN A 156 -8.01 -10.70 -3.99
CA GLN A 156 -6.63 -10.24 -3.90
C GLN A 156 -5.93 -10.14 -5.27
N THR A 157 -6.30 -9.13 -6.07
CA THR A 157 -5.66 -8.88 -7.38
C THR A 157 -4.76 -7.65 -7.37
N LEU A 158 -3.78 -7.60 -8.30
CA LEU A 158 -2.94 -6.41 -8.50
C LEU A 158 -3.78 -5.19 -8.88
N LYS A 159 -4.81 -5.38 -9.72
CA LYS A 159 -5.79 -4.34 -10.05
C LYS A 159 -6.42 -3.79 -8.76
N ARG A 160 -6.93 -4.64 -7.87
CA ARG A 160 -7.48 -4.20 -6.58
C ARG A 160 -6.48 -3.36 -5.78
N LYS A 161 -5.20 -3.77 -5.70
CA LYS A 161 -4.19 -3.02 -4.94
C LYS A 161 -3.91 -1.64 -5.55
N ILE A 162 -3.94 -1.50 -6.87
CA ILE A 162 -3.82 -0.18 -7.53
C ILE A 162 -4.99 0.72 -7.14
N TYR A 163 -6.23 0.21 -7.18
CA TYR A 163 -7.42 0.96 -6.74
C TYR A 163 -7.35 1.32 -5.25
N GLU A 164 -6.83 0.43 -4.41
CA GLU A 164 -6.62 0.67 -2.97
C GLU A 164 -5.69 1.86 -2.73
N VAL A 165 -4.57 1.93 -3.45
CA VAL A 165 -3.62 3.05 -3.37
C VAL A 165 -4.24 4.36 -3.87
N LEU A 166 -4.95 4.32 -4.99
CA LEU A 166 -5.61 5.49 -5.56
C LEU A 166 -6.72 6.04 -4.65
N LEU A 167 -7.54 5.15 -4.08
CA LEU A 167 -8.56 5.54 -3.11
C LEU A 167 -7.95 6.08 -1.83
N ALA A 168 -6.90 5.46 -1.30
CA ALA A 168 -6.22 5.98 -0.11
C ALA A 168 -5.72 7.41 -0.32
N TRP A 169 -5.18 7.72 -1.51
CA TRP A 169 -4.79 9.09 -1.86
C TRP A 169 -5.98 10.04 -1.92
N LYS A 170 -7.08 9.63 -2.57
CA LYS A 170 -8.31 10.44 -2.67
C LYS A 170 -8.94 10.70 -1.28
N ILE A 171 -8.90 9.71 -0.40
CA ILE A 171 -9.41 9.80 0.98
C ILE A 171 -8.62 10.83 1.77
N GLU A 172 -7.29 10.79 1.70
CA GLU A 172 -6.41 11.72 2.45
C GLU A 172 -6.47 13.16 1.96
N GLN A 173 -6.96 13.38 0.74
CA GLN A 173 -7.27 14.73 0.25
C GLN A 173 -8.63 15.23 0.72
N SER A 174 -9.53 14.34 1.10
CA SER A 174 -10.93 14.67 1.41
C SER A 174 -11.24 14.67 2.91
N LEU A 175 -10.46 13.91 3.69
CA LEU A 175 -10.64 13.71 5.13
C LEU A 175 -9.34 13.95 5.87
N THR A 176 -9.47 14.48 7.08
CA THR A 176 -8.37 14.62 8.04
C THR A 176 -7.96 13.26 8.62
N LYS A 177 -6.76 13.18 9.21
CA LYS A 177 -6.28 11.96 9.87
C LYS A 177 -7.20 11.46 10.97
N ASP A 178 -7.77 12.37 11.75
CA ASP A 178 -8.68 12.01 12.83
C ASP A 178 -10.02 11.48 12.30
N GLU A 179 -10.56 12.03 11.21
CA GLU A 179 -11.76 11.50 10.55
C GLU A 179 -11.51 10.13 9.95
N ILE A 180 -10.34 9.91 9.31
CA ILE A 180 -9.96 8.61 8.77
C ILE A 180 -9.84 7.57 9.90
N LEU A 181 -9.22 7.95 11.02
CA LEU A 181 -9.08 7.08 12.18
C LEU A 181 -10.45 6.80 12.84
N GLU A 182 -11.33 7.80 12.93
CA GLU A 182 -12.72 7.62 13.40
C GLU A 182 -13.44 6.56 12.56
N VAL A 183 -13.42 6.71 11.24
CA VAL A 183 -14.09 5.77 10.35
C VAL A 183 -13.46 4.38 10.43
N TYR A 184 -12.14 4.29 10.48
CA TYR A 184 -11.44 3.02 10.65
C TYR A 184 -11.87 2.29 11.93
N MET A 185 -11.82 3.00 13.06
CA MET A 185 -12.18 2.48 14.37
C MET A 185 -13.66 2.19 14.54
N ASN A 186 -14.53 2.69 13.67
CA ASN A 186 -15.96 2.32 13.68
C ASN A 186 -16.31 1.23 12.65
N GLN A 187 -15.42 0.94 11.69
CA GLN A 187 -15.69 -0.01 10.62
C GLN A 187 -14.96 -1.34 10.77
N ILE A 188 -13.84 -1.40 11.49
CA ILE A 188 -13.03 -2.62 11.57
C ILE A 188 -13.82 -3.80 12.15
N TYR A 189 -13.70 -4.97 11.53
CA TYR A 189 -14.31 -6.20 12.03
C TYR A 189 -13.48 -6.79 13.18
N LEU A 190 -14.09 -6.93 14.35
CA LEU A 190 -13.44 -7.43 15.57
C LEU A 190 -13.82 -8.89 15.90
N GLY A 191 -14.56 -9.57 15.01
CA GLY A 191 -15.04 -10.93 15.24
C GLY A 191 -16.45 -10.98 15.84
N GLN A 192 -17.13 -12.13 15.74
CA GLN A 192 -18.46 -12.36 16.36
C GLN A 192 -19.52 -11.29 15.98
N ARG A 193 -19.48 -10.81 14.73
CA ARG A 193 -20.33 -9.69 14.23
C ARG A 193 -20.09 -8.35 14.93
N ALA A 194 -19.05 -8.22 15.74
CA ALA A 194 -18.64 -6.94 16.31
C ALA A 194 -17.88 -6.13 15.26
N TYR A 195 -18.30 -4.89 15.10
CA TYR A 195 -17.65 -3.91 14.24
C TYR A 195 -17.44 -2.61 14.99
N GLY A 196 -16.22 -2.10 14.89
CA GLY A 196 -15.72 -0.95 15.62
C GLY A 196 -15.13 -1.31 16.97
#